data_AF-A0A7L0AUW8-F1
#
_entry.id   AF-A0A7L0AUW8-F1
#
_cell.length_a   1.000
_cell.length_b   1.000
_cell.length_c   1.000
_cell.angle_alpha   90.00
_cell.angle_beta   90.00
_cell.angle_gamma   90.00
#
_symmetry.space_group_name_H-M   'P 1'
#
loop_
_entity.id
_entity.type
_entity.pdbx_description
1 polymer ?
#
loop_
_entity_poly.entity_id
_entity_poly.type
_entity_poly.pdbx_seq_one_letter_code
_entity_poly.pdbx_strand_id
1 'polypeptide(L)'
;MTVIEESRPFAQQLSNVYFTILSLFCFKLFVKISLAILSHFYIVKGNRKEAARIAAEFYGVPQGQGSWADRSPLHEAASQGRLLSLKTLLSQGYNVDTLTIDQVTPLHEACLGDHVGCARILLEAGANVNATTIDGVTPLFNACSRGSAACAELLLEYGAKAQWESCLPSPTHEAASRGHSECLEVLISWGIDVDQDLPHLGTPLYVACVSQQIHCIRKLLYAGANVQKGKHLETPLHAAAQHSSTEIVNLLLEFGADINAKNTDFERPVDLAAPSSLVERLLLLHEATPSSLCQLCRLCIRNYIGRARLHLVPQLQLPTILKNFLQYR
;
A
#
# COMPACT_ATOMS: atom_id res chain seq x y z
N MET A 1 77.77 23.56 24.58
CA MET A 1 78.02 22.64 23.46
C MET A 1 76.68 22.05 23.06
N THR A 2 76.30 22.35 21.83
CA THR A 2 75.03 22.13 21.16
C THR A 2 74.79 20.66 20.80
N VAL A 3 73.59 20.14 21.07
CA VAL A 3 73.03 18.97 20.37
C VAL A 3 71.62 19.32 19.91
N ILE A 4 71.59 19.94 18.72
CA ILE A 4 70.64 19.78 17.62
C ILE A 4 69.26 19.20 17.99
N GLU A 5 68.26 20.07 18.17
CA GLU A 5 66.86 19.72 17.93
C GLU A 5 66.66 19.60 16.42
N GLU A 6 66.52 18.38 15.91
CA GLU A 6 66.03 18.13 14.56
C GLU A 6 64.55 18.52 14.48
N SER A 7 64.30 19.75 14.05
CA SER A 7 62.98 20.21 13.60
C SER A 7 62.56 19.42 12.36
N ARG A 8 61.88 18.28 12.53
CA ARG A 8 61.16 17.63 11.43
C ARG A 8 60.06 18.59 10.95
N PRO A 9 59.99 18.93 9.66
CA PRO A 9 59.04 19.92 9.18
C PRO A 9 57.62 19.41 9.36
N PHE A 10 56.77 20.22 10.01
CA PHE A 10 55.34 19.99 10.27
C PHE A 10 54.55 19.48 9.04
N ALA A 11 55.03 19.79 7.83
CA ALA A 11 54.49 19.30 6.55
C ALA A 11 54.55 17.77 6.38
N GLN A 12 55.54 17.07 6.95
CA GLN A 12 55.68 15.61 6.84
C GLN A 12 54.64 14.85 7.69
N GLN A 13 54.18 15.43 8.80
CA GLN A 13 53.13 14.83 9.64
C GLN A 13 51.75 14.95 8.99
N LEU A 14 51.45 16.07 8.32
CA LEU A 14 50.18 16.27 7.62
C LEU A 14 50.07 15.39 6.36
N SER A 15 51.17 15.20 5.62
CA SER A 15 51.25 14.28 4.48
C SER A 15 50.69 12.88 4.79
N ASN A 16 51.07 12.32 5.93
CA ASN A 16 50.62 10.99 6.36
C ASN A 16 49.12 10.96 6.70
N VAL A 17 48.56 12.06 7.22
CA VAL A 17 47.12 12.17 7.52
C VAL A 17 46.31 12.28 6.23
N TYR A 18 46.74 13.10 5.27
CA TYR A 18 46.08 13.17 3.96
C TYR A 18 46.20 11.85 3.19
N PHE A 19 47.33 11.15 3.28
CA PHE A 19 47.52 9.85 2.64
C PHE A 19 46.64 8.76 3.27
N THR A 20 46.45 8.77 4.59
CA THR A 20 45.55 7.83 5.28
C THR A 20 44.08 8.12 5.00
N ILE A 21 43.67 9.39 4.96
CA ILE A 21 42.31 9.78 4.56
C ILE A 21 42.04 9.40 3.10
N LEU A 22 43.00 9.66 2.20
CA LEU A 22 42.90 9.28 0.79
C LEU A 22 42.85 7.75 0.65
N SER A 23 43.66 7.01 1.42
CA SER A 23 43.65 5.55 1.45
C SER A 23 42.29 4.98 1.91
N LEU A 24 41.72 5.54 2.98
CA LEU A 24 40.38 5.13 3.47
C LEU A 24 39.28 5.49 2.48
N PHE A 25 39.38 6.64 1.82
CA PHE A 25 38.45 7.04 0.77
C PHE A 25 38.55 6.11 -0.46
N CYS A 26 39.76 5.83 -0.93
CA CYS A 26 40.03 4.89 -2.01
C CYS A 26 39.54 3.47 -1.66
N PHE A 27 39.73 3.03 -0.41
CA PHE A 27 39.24 1.73 0.05
C PHE A 27 37.71 1.69 0.07
N LYS A 28 37.05 2.73 0.58
CA LYS A 28 35.58 2.81 0.61
C LYS A 28 34.98 2.91 -0.79
N LEU A 29 35.63 3.65 -1.69
CA LEU A 29 35.26 3.75 -3.10
C LEU A 29 35.47 2.41 -3.83
N PHE A 30 36.59 1.74 -3.57
CA PHE A 30 36.88 0.41 -4.10
C PHE A 30 35.81 -0.59 -3.67
N VAL A 31 35.47 -0.65 -2.37
CA VAL A 31 34.38 -1.52 -1.88
C VAL A 31 33.06 -1.21 -2.58
N LYS A 32 32.72 0.07 -2.77
CA LYS A 32 31.46 0.49 -3.40
C LYS A 32 31.41 0.14 -4.90
N ILE A 33 32.52 0.33 -5.61
CA ILE A 33 32.67 -0.04 -7.02
C ILE A 33 32.66 -1.57 -7.16
N SER A 34 33.37 -2.30 -6.30
CA SER A 34 33.34 -3.76 -6.26
C SER A 34 31.93 -4.27 -6.00
N LEU A 35 31.18 -3.71 -5.03
CA LEU A 35 29.80 -4.11 -4.75
C LEU A 35 28.86 -3.83 -5.93
N ALA A 36 29.05 -2.70 -6.62
CA ALA A 36 28.27 -2.32 -7.80
C ALA A 36 28.60 -3.18 -9.03
N ILE A 37 29.87 -3.55 -9.23
CA ILE A 37 30.28 -4.48 -10.28
C ILE A 37 29.77 -5.88 -9.96
N LEU A 38 29.81 -6.30 -8.69
CA LEU A 38 29.31 -7.58 -8.24
C LEU A 38 27.79 -7.67 -8.42
N SER A 39 27.05 -6.61 -8.05
CA SER A 39 25.60 -6.52 -8.28
C SER A 39 25.27 -6.48 -9.76
N HIS A 40 25.99 -5.72 -10.59
CA HIS A 40 25.77 -5.69 -12.03
C HIS A 40 26.10 -7.04 -12.70
N PHE A 41 27.18 -7.71 -12.29
CA PHE A 41 27.58 -9.01 -12.81
C PHE A 41 26.60 -10.12 -12.39
N TYR A 42 26.10 -10.13 -11.15
CA TYR A 42 25.18 -11.15 -10.65
C TYR A 42 23.70 -10.90 -10.99
N ILE A 43 23.24 -9.65 -11.04
CA ILE A 43 21.84 -9.31 -11.32
C ILE A 43 21.60 -9.23 -12.83
N VAL A 44 22.52 -8.63 -13.62
CA VAL A 44 22.29 -8.31 -15.04
C VAL A 44 22.87 -9.37 -15.99
N LYS A 45 24.04 -9.98 -15.69
CA LYS A 45 24.76 -10.86 -16.65
C LYS A 45 24.82 -12.35 -16.31
N GLY A 46 24.19 -12.77 -15.20
CA GLY A 46 23.66 -14.11 -15.01
C GLY A 46 24.56 -15.30 -15.33
N ASN A 47 25.58 -15.57 -14.51
CA ASN A 47 26.03 -16.95 -14.27
C ASN A 47 25.88 -17.31 -12.79
N ARG A 48 24.61 -17.46 -12.38
CA ARG A 48 24.16 -17.70 -10.99
C ARG A 48 24.72 -19.00 -10.39
N LYS A 49 25.22 -19.92 -11.22
CA LYS A 49 25.84 -21.19 -10.79
C LYS A 49 27.24 -20.98 -10.19
N GLU A 50 28.04 -20.10 -10.78
CA GLU A 50 29.41 -19.87 -10.31
C GLU A 50 29.43 -19.03 -9.02
N ALA A 51 28.46 -18.11 -8.89
CA ALA A 51 28.17 -17.39 -7.65
C ALA A 51 27.92 -18.34 -6.47
N ALA A 52 27.06 -19.33 -6.71
CA ALA A 52 26.66 -20.32 -5.74
C ALA A 52 27.82 -21.26 -5.40
N ARG A 53 28.67 -21.61 -6.37
CA ARG A 53 29.87 -22.43 -6.15
C ARG A 53 30.87 -21.73 -5.23
N ILE A 54 31.19 -20.46 -5.50
CA ILE A 54 32.16 -19.69 -4.70
C ILE A 54 31.64 -19.46 -3.27
N ALA A 55 30.34 -19.18 -3.11
CA ALA A 55 29.73 -19.04 -1.79
C ALA A 55 29.75 -20.34 -0.97
N ALA A 56 29.55 -21.50 -1.63
CA ALA A 56 29.64 -22.81 -0.99
C ALA A 56 31.07 -23.14 -0.50
N GLU A 57 32.08 -22.67 -1.21
CA GLU A 57 33.50 -22.91 -0.89
C GLU A 57 33.97 -22.11 0.35
N PHE A 58 33.39 -20.92 0.59
CA PHE A 58 33.77 -20.06 1.73
C PHE A 58 32.97 -20.31 3.02
N TYR A 59 31.71 -20.74 2.94
CA TYR A 59 30.82 -20.74 4.09
C TYR A 59 30.48 -22.11 4.69
N GLY A 60 30.84 -23.24 4.08
CA GLY A 60 30.78 -24.56 4.75
C GLY A 60 29.41 -24.96 5.35
N VAL A 61 28.30 -24.44 4.83
CA VAL A 61 26.94 -24.73 5.34
C VAL A 61 26.33 -25.92 4.56
N PRO A 62 25.80 -26.96 5.24
CA PRO A 62 25.19 -28.10 4.58
C PRO A 62 23.88 -27.70 3.89
N GLN A 63 23.89 -27.86 2.57
CA GLN A 63 22.80 -28.01 1.60
C GLN A 63 21.42 -27.38 1.91
N GLY A 64 21.10 -26.36 1.09
CA GLY A 64 19.75 -26.13 0.59
C GLY A 64 19.09 -24.83 1.06
N GLN A 65 19.51 -23.67 0.54
CA GLN A 65 18.75 -22.43 0.70
C GLN A 65 18.73 -21.57 -0.56
N GLY A 66 17.64 -21.71 -1.31
CA GLY A 66 16.90 -20.58 -1.85
C GLY A 66 15.54 -20.52 -1.15
N SER A 67 14.90 -19.34 -1.12
CA SER A 67 13.60 -18.99 -0.48
C SER A 67 12.38 -19.89 -0.79
N TRP A 68 12.56 -20.97 -1.58
CA TRP A 68 11.51 -21.96 -1.89
C TRP A 68 11.71 -23.32 -1.19
N ALA A 69 12.85 -23.53 -0.52
CA ALA A 69 13.22 -24.83 0.05
C ALA A 69 12.63 -25.10 1.46
N ASP A 70 11.97 -24.11 2.05
CA ASP A 70 11.36 -24.15 3.39
C ASP A 70 9.83 -24.32 3.36
N ARG A 71 9.22 -24.34 2.17
CA ARG A 71 7.77 -24.52 2.02
C ARG A 71 7.35 -25.93 2.42
N SER A 72 6.42 -26.02 3.37
CA SER A 72 5.80 -27.30 3.75
C SER A 72 4.85 -27.80 2.64
N PRO A 73 4.53 -29.10 2.58
CA PRO A 73 3.49 -29.62 1.67
C PRO A 73 2.15 -28.91 1.82
N LEU A 74 1.86 -28.38 3.01
CA LEU A 74 0.66 -27.63 3.30
C LEU A 74 0.67 -26.25 2.60
N HIS A 75 1.83 -25.57 2.54
CA HIS A 75 1.99 -24.35 1.75
C HIS A 75 1.75 -24.60 0.27
N GLU A 76 2.31 -25.69 -0.26
CA GLU A 76 2.17 -26.02 -1.69
C GLU A 76 0.74 -26.41 -2.06
N ALA A 77 0.04 -27.13 -1.18
CA ALA A 77 -1.37 -27.42 -1.38
C ALA A 77 -2.22 -26.15 -1.33
N ALA A 78 -1.92 -25.22 -0.42
CA ALA A 78 -2.63 -23.95 -0.27
C ALA A 78 -2.40 -23.00 -1.45
N SER A 79 -1.15 -22.80 -1.87
CA SER A 79 -0.77 -21.90 -2.97
C SER A 79 -1.40 -22.31 -4.31
N GLN A 80 -1.55 -23.62 -4.52
CA GLN A 80 -2.15 -24.18 -5.73
C GLN A 80 -3.65 -24.46 -5.62
N GLY A 81 -4.28 -24.20 -4.47
CA GLY A 81 -5.71 -24.43 -4.28
C GLY A 81 -6.12 -25.91 -4.25
N ARG A 82 -5.21 -26.83 -3.91
CA ARG A 82 -5.47 -28.28 -3.87
C ARG A 82 -6.22 -28.67 -2.60
N LEU A 83 -7.51 -28.34 -2.55
CA LEU A 83 -8.37 -28.52 -1.38
C LEU A 83 -8.33 -29.94 -0.78
N LEU A 84 -8.39 -30.97 -1.62
CA LEU A 84 -8.38 -32.37 -1.16
C LEU A 84 -7.03 -32.78 -0.56
N SER A 85 -5.93 -32.33 -1.17
CA SER A 85 -4.58 -32.55 -0.63
C SER A 85 -4.43 -31.85 0.71
N LEU A 86 -4.91 -30.60 0.81
CA LEU A 86 -4.88 -29.82 2.04
C LEU A 86 -5.67 -30.48 3.18
N LYS A 87 -6.88 -30.97 2.91
CA LYS A 87 -7.68 -31.76 3.88
C LYS A 87 -6.95 -33.03 4.35
N THR A 88 -6.34 -33.75 3.41
CA THR A 88 -5.58 -34.98 3.73
C THR A 88 -4.36 -34.69 4.59
N LEU A 89 -3.64 -33.59 4.32
CA LEU A 89 -2.48 -33.19 5.12
C LEU A 89 -2.90 -32.79 6.54
N LEU A 90 -3.99 -32.04 6.70
CA LEU A 90 -4.48 -31.67 8.03
C LEU A 90 -4.95 -32.90 8.82
N SER A 91 -5.61 -33.87 8.19
CA SER A 91 -6.02 -35.11 8.88
C SER A 91 -4.85 -36.01 9.28
N GLN A 92 -3.69 -35.86 8.64
CA GLN A 92 -2.43 -36.51 9.02
C GLN A 92 -1.72 -35.82 10.20
N GLY A 93 -2.27 -34.72 10.71
CA GLY A 93 -1.72 -34.00 11.87
C GLY A 93 -0.67 -32.95 11.52
N TYR A 94 -0.61 -32.48 10.27
CA TYR A 94 0.22 -31.32 9.92
C TYR A 94 -0.28 -30.09 10.67
N ASN A 95 0.65 -29.33 11.25
CA ASN A 95 0.32 -28.07 11.91
C ASN A 95 -0.20 -27.05 10.87
N VAL A 96 -1.39 -26.50 11.13
CA VAL A 96 -2.06 -25.53 10.27
C VAL A 96 -1.28 -24.22 10.16
N ASP A 97 -0.61 -23.81 11.24
CA ASP A 97 0.24 -22.62 11.32
C ASP A 97 1.72 -22.99 11.10
N THR A 98 2.01 -23.90 10.16
CA THR A 98 3.40 -24.08 9.71
C THR A 98 3.93 -22.79 9.11
N LEU A 99 5.18 -22.46 9.42
CA LEU A 99 5.80 -21.20 9.03
C LEU A 99 6.98 -21.45 8.09
N THR A 100 7.11 -20.61 7.07
CA THR A 100 8.36 -20.43 6.32
C THR A 100 9.34 -19.57 7.13
N ILE A 101 10.57 -19.41 6.62
CA ILE A 101 11.59 -18.49 7.17
C ILE A 101 11.05 -17.06 7.23
N ASP A 102 10.25 -16.67 6.23
CA ASP A 102 9.63 -15.35 6.13
C ASP A 102 8.31 -15.24 6.94
N GLN A 103 8.05 -16.19 7.83
CA GLN A 103 6.84 -16.25 8.66
C GLN A 103 5.54 -16.32 7.85
N VAL A 104 5.61 -16.86 6.63
CA VAL A 104 4.43 -17.11 5.79
C VAL A 104 3.73 -18.37 6.29
N THR A 105 2.41 -18.33 6.38
CA THR A 105 1.56 -19.49 6.71
C THR A 105 0.85 -20.01 5.46
N PRO A 106 0.33 -21.26 5.46
CA PRO A 106 -0.51 -21.75 4.37
C PRO A 106 -1.74 -20.87 4.12
N LEU A 107 -2.27 -20.21 5.16
CA LEU A 107 -3.41 -19.30 5.02
C LEU A 107 -3.05 -18.07 4.16
N HIS A 108 -1.83 -17.52 4.31
CA HIS A 108 -1.35 -16.45 3.44
C HIS A 108 -1.33 -16.86 1.96
N GLU A 109 -0.84 -18.06 1.67
CA GLU A 109 -0.74 -18.60 0.30
C GLU A 109 -2.13 -18.86 -0.30
N ALA A 110 -3.07 -19.41 0.48
CA ALA A 110 -4.44 -19.62 0.03
C ALA A 110 -5.13 -18.30 -0.33
N CYS A 111 -4.97 -17.26 0.50
CA CYS A 111 -5.58 -15.94 0.26
C CYS A 111 -4.91 -15.20 -0.92
N LEU A 112 -3.59 -15.30 -1.07
CA LEU A 112 -2.87 -14.72 -2.20
C LEU A 112 -3.25 -15.39 -3.54
N GLY A 113 -3.59 -16.68 -3.50
CA GLY A 113 -4.04 -17.47 -4.64
C GLY A 113 -5.53 -17.40 -4.96
N ASP A 114 -6.34 -16.67 -4.16
CA ASP A 114 -7.82 -16.66 -4.26
C ASP A 114 -8.47 -18.05 -4.07
N HIS A 115 -7.89 -18.86 -3.18
CA HIS A 115 -8.35 -20.23 -2.92
C HIS A 115 -9.30 -20.26 -1.71
N VAL A 116 -10.47 -19.66 -1.84
CA VAL A 116 -11.48 -19.51 -0.75
C VAL A 116 -11.76 -20.83 -0.02
N GLY A 117 -11.90 -21.93 -0.76
CA GLY A 117 -12.12 -23.25 -0.16
C GLY A 117 -10.96 -23.72 0.71
N CYS A 118 -9.72 -23.46 0.29
CA CYS A 118 -8.53 -23.79 1.08
C CYS A 118 -8.42 -22.91 2.31
N ALA A 119 -8.65 -21.60 2.16
CA ALA A 119 -8.67 -20.65 3.27
C ALA A 119 -9.70 -21.07 4.33
N ARG A 120 -10.90 -21.46 3.91
CA ARG A 120 -11.96 -21.95 4.82
C ARG A 120 -11.51 -23.17 5.63
N ILE A 121 -10.95 -24.19 4.98
CA ILE A 121 -10.49 -25.39 5.68
C ILE A 121 -9.35 -25.08 6.65
N LEU A 122 -8.43 -24.19 6.29
CA LEU A 122 -7.35 -23.77 7.19
C LEU A 122 -7.93 -23.05 8.42
N LEU A 123 -8.89 -22.13 8.24
CA LEU A 123 -9.56 -21.43 9.34
C LEU A 123 -10.37 -22.36 10.25
N GLU A 124 -11.12 -23.31 9.65
CA GLU A 124 -11.85 -24.35 10.39
C GLU A 124 -10.90 -25.25 11.20
N ALA A 125 -9.68 -25.46 10.71
CA ALA A 125 -8.61 -26.19 11.41
C ALA A 125 -7.87 -25.34 12.46
N GLY A 126 -8.28 -24.09 12.69
CA GLY A 126 -7.73 -23.22 13.73
C GLY A 126 -6.54 -22.36 13.29
N ALA A 127 -6.37 -22.12 11.99
CA ALA A 127 -5.33 -21.21 11.50
C ALA A 127 -5.45 -19.81 12.14
N ASN A 128 -4.32 -19.21 12.49
CA ASN A 128 -4.30 -17.84 12.97
C ASN A 128 -4.62 -16.85 11.83
N VAL A 129 -5.86 -16.35 11.83
CA VAL A 129 -6.38 -15.40 10.84
C VAL A 129 -5.58 -14.08 10.77
N ASN A 130 -4.96 -13.70 11.89
CA ASN A 130 -4.18 -12.46 12.04
C ASN A 130 -2.66 -12.72 12.07
N ALA A 131 -2.22 -13.88 11.58
CA ALA A 131 -0.79 -14.14 11.42
C ALA A 131 -0.14 -13.06 10.55
N THR A 132 1.11 -12.73 10.83
CA THR A 132 1.87 -11.72 10.10
C THR A 132 3.19 -12.29 9.60
N THR A 133 3.54 -12.01 8.34
CA THR A 133 4.88 -12.29 7.81
C THR A 133 5.93 -11.37 8.43
N ILE A 134 7.21 -11.56 8.09
CA ILE A 134 8.30 -10.65 8.48
C ILE A 134 8.06 -9.20 8.01
N ASP A 135 7.34 -9.02 6.89
CA ASP A 135 7.00 -7.71 6.32
C ASP A 135 5.67 -7.16 6.90
N GLY A 136 5.09 -7.84 7.89
CA GLY A 136 3.83 -7.45 8.50
C GLY A 136 2.59 -7.76 7.65
N VAL A 137 2.75 -8.50 6.55
CA VAL A 137 1.64 -8.87 5.66
C VAL A 137 0.71 -9.84 6.39
N THR A 138 -0.60 -9.60 6.32
CA THR A 138 -1.64 -10.47 6.89
C THR A 138 -2.35 -11.26 5.78
N PRO A 139 -3.07 -12.35 6.11
CA PRO A 139 -3.93 -13.04 5.14
C PRO A 139 -4.97 -12.12 4.50
N LEU A 140 -5.53 -11.18 5.28
CA LEU A 140 -6.49 -10.19 4.78
C LEU A 140 -5.85 -9.23 3.79
N PHE A 141 -4.62 -8.78 4.06
CA PHE A 141 -3.85 -8.01 3.08
C PHE A 141 -3.65 -8.79 1.78
N ASN A 142 -3.28 -10.07 1.83
CA ASN A 142 -3.10 -10.89 0.64
C ASN A 142 -4.41 -11.05 -0.17
N ALA A 143 -5.53 -11.29 0.51
CA ALA A 143 -6.84 -11.35 -0.14
C ALA A 143 -7.18 -10.02 -0.85
N CYS A 144 -6.97 -8.89 -0.17
CA CYS A 144 -7.19 -7.57 -0.73
C CYS A 144 -6.22 -7.25 -1.88
N SER A 145 -4.95 -7.63 -1.80
CA SER A 145 -3.95 -7.45 -2.87
C SER A 145 -4.32 -8.25 -4.12
N ARG A 146 -4.81 -9.48 -3.91
CA ARG A 146 -5.29 -10.35 -5.00
C ARG A 146 -6.62 -9.88 -5.60
N GLY A 147 -7.46 -9.20 -4.82
CA GLY A 147 -8.82 -8.82 -5.22
C GLY A 147 -9.88 -9.87 -4.88
N SER A 148 -9.58 -10.79 -3.96
CA SER A 148 -10.53 -11.83 -3.54
C SER A 148 -11.47 -11.29 -2.46
N ALA A 149 -12.62 -10.74 -2.88
CA ALA A 149 -13.65 -10.26 -1.95
C ALA A 149 -14.20 -11.41 -1.07
N ALA A 150 -14.32 -12.61 -1.64
CA ALA A 150 -14.78 -13.79 -0.92
C ALA A 150 -13.78 -14.27 0.16
N CYS A 151 -12.46 -14.23 -0.11
CA CYS A 151 -11.48 -14.48 0.96
C CYS A 151 -11.50 -13.36 2.01
N ALA A 152 -11.61 -12.10 1.59
CA ALA A 152 -11.67 -10.98 2.54
C ALA A 152 -12.86 -11.09 3.49
N GLU A 153 -14.06 -11.37 2.97
CA GLU A 153 -15.27 -11.57 3.76
C GLU A 153 -15.11 -12.74 4.73
N LEU A 154 -14.65 -13.89 4.25
CA LEU A 154 -14.38 -15.07 5.07
C LEU A 154 -13.39 -14.78 6.21
N LEU A 155 -12.31 -14.05 5.93
CA LEU A 155 -11.33 -13.71 6.96
C LEU A 155 -11.93 -12.80 8.04
N LEU A 156 -12.76 -11.82 7.65
CA LEU A 156 -13.46 -10.93 8.58
C LEU A 156 -14.46 -11.69 9.45
N GLU A 157 -15.20 -12.66 8.88
CA GLU A 157 -16.07 -13.57 9.63
C GLU A 157 -15.32 -14.33 10.73
N TYR A 158 -14.06 -14.70 10.48
CA TYR A 158 -13.19 -15.38 11.43
C TYR A 158 -12.39 -14.43 12.33
N GLY A 159 -12.69 -13.13 12.33
CA GLY A 159 -12.08 -12.16 13.25
C GLY A 159 -10.76 -11.55 12.76
N ALA A 160 -10.53 -11.49 11.45
CA ALA A 160 -9.43 -10.70 10.90
C ALA A 160 -9.57 -9.22 11.27
N LYS A 161 -8.47 -8.60 11.69
CA LYS A 161 -8.43 -7.15 11.93
C LYS A 161 -8.20 -6.43 10.59
N ALA A 162 -9.20 -5.66 10.17
CA ALA A 162 -9.14 -4.87 8.94
C ALA A 162 -8.18 -3.67 9.04
N GLN A 163 -7.97 -3.13 10.25
CA GLN A 163 -7.15 -1.94 10.48
C GLN A 163 -6.19 -2.18 11.64
N TRP A 164 -4.96 -1.69 11.46
CA TRP A 164 -3.85 -1.79 12.41
C TRP A 164 -3.25 -0.41 12.66
N GLU A 165 -2.55 -0.24 13.79
CA GLU A 165 -1.88 1.01 14.17
C GLU A 165 -0.62 1.23 13.34
N SER A 166 -0.76 1.96 12.23
CA SER A 166 0.23 2.66 11.36
C SER A 166 1.52 1.97 10.89
N CYS A 167 1.86 0.76 11.34
CA CYS A 167 3.14 0.09 11.03
C CYS A 167 2.98 -1.11 10.11
N LEU A 168 1.76 -1.63 9.94
CA LEU A 168 1.49 -2.78 9.09
C LEU A 168 0.88 -2.36 7.75
N PRO A 169 1.14 -3.12 6.68
CA PRO A 169 0.44 -2.96 5.40
C PRO A 169 -1.08 -2.96 5.59
N SER A 170 -1.75 -1.92 5.07
CA SER A 170 -3.20 -1.77 5.22
C SER A 170 -3.95 -2.45 4.08
N PRO A 171 -4.83 -3.45 4.37
CA PRO A 171 -5.65 -4.10 3.35
C PRO A 171 -6.54 -3.11 2.58
N THR A 172 -7.06 -2.09 3.26
CA THR A 172 -7.92 -1.06 2.66
C THR A 172 -7.17 -0.22 1.62
N HIS A 173 -5.95 0.21 1.95
CA HIS A 173 -5.12 1.01 1.02
C HIS A 173 -4.68 0.17 -0.18
N GLU A 174 -4.35 -1.09 0.03
CA GLU A 174 -3.98 -2.01 -1.05
C GLU A 174 -5.14 -2.27 -2.02
N ALA A 175 -6.35 -2.55 -1.50
CA ALA A 175 -7.55 -2.69 -2.31
C ALA A 175 -7.87 -1.40 -3.10
N ALA A 176 -7.75 -0.24 -2.43
CA ALA A 176 -7.97 1.06 -3.05
C ALA A 176 -6.96 1.34 -4.17
N SER A 177 -5.67 1.05 -3.95
CA SER A 177 -4.59 1.26 -4.93
C SER A 177 -4.74 0.38 -6.17
N ARG A 178 -5.15 -0.88 -5.99
CA ARG A 178 -5.29 -1.86 -7.08
C ARG A 178 -6.63 -1.83 -7.80
N GLY A 179 -7.59 -1.04 -7.32
CA GLY A 179 -8.91 -0.96 -7.94
C GLY A 179 -9.88 -2.08 -7.55
N HIS A 180 -9.57 -2.82 -6.48
CA HIS A 180 -10.38 -3.95 -6.01
C HIS A 180 -11.60 -3.47 -5.22
N SER A 181 -12.55 -2.88 -5.94
CA SER A 181 -13.71 -2.20 -5.35
C SER A 181 -14.65 -3.11 -4.58
N GLU A 182 -14.72 -4.40 -4.92
CA GLU A 182 -15.51 -5.41 -4.20
C GLU A 182 -14.91 -5.73 -2.83
N CYS A 183 -13.59 -5.92 -2.75
CA CYS A 183 -12.88 -6.04 -1.47
C CYS A 183 -13.10 -4.80 -0.60
N LEU A 184 -13.06 -3.62 -1.22
CA LEU A 184 -13.26 -2.36 -0.51
C LEU A 184 -14.69 -2.22 0.03
N GLU A 185 -15.69 -2.67 -0.73
CA GLU A 185 -17.09 -2.72 -0.29
C GLU A 185 -17.29 -3.66 0.89
N VAL A 186 -16.65 -4.83 0.88
CA VAL A 186 -16.63 -5.76 2.02
C VAL A 186 -15.99 -5.08 3.24
N LEU A 187 -14.81 -4.46 3.10
CA LEU A 187 -14.16 -3.79 4.23
C LEU A 187 -15.04 -2.68 4.81
N ILE A 188 -15.68 -1.86 3.95
CA ILE A 188 -16.60 -0.80 4.36
C ILE A 188 -17.82 -1.36 5.10
N SER A 189 -18.40 -2.48 4.65
CA SER A 189 -19.57 -3.09 5.30
C SER A 189 -19.27 -3.59 6.71
N TRP A 190 -18.01 -3.97 6.97
CA TRP A 190 -17.50 -4.34 8.29
C TRP A 190 -17.13 -3.14 9.19
N GLY A 191 -17.42 -1.91 8.75
CA GLY A 191 -17.36 -0.72 9.61
C GLY A 191 -15.96 -0.14 9.83
N ILE A 192 -15.05 -0.31 8.88
CA ILE A 192 -13.73 0.33 8.93
C ILE A 192 -13.81 1.86 8.97
N ASP A 193 -12.77 2.52 9.50
CA ASP A 193 -12.61 3.96 9.29
C ASP A 193 -12.15 4.24 7.86
N VAL A 194 -13.06 4.74 7.02
CA VAL A 194 -12.80 5.10 5.61
C VAL A 194 -11.75 6.21 5.44
N ASP A 195 -11.52 7.00 6.49
CA ASP A 195 -10.57 8.11 6.50
C ASP A 195 -9.25 7.76 7.23
N GLN A 196 -8.98 6.47 7.44
CA GLN A 196 -7.75 6.01 8.09
C GLN A 196 -6.56 6.62 7.35
N ASP A 197 -5.77 7.41 8.06
CA ASP A 197 -4.64 8.12 7.49
C ASP A 197 -3.34 7.43 7.91
N LEU A 198 -2.56 7.03 6.91
CA LEU A 198 -1.25 6.43 7.09
C LEU A 198 -0.18 7.46 6.72
N PRO A 199 0.79 7.77 7.60
CA PRO A 199 1.75 8.85 7.36
C PRO A 199 2.50 8.78 6.02
N HIS A 200 2.73 7.58 5.48
CA HIS A 200 3.46 7.35 4.23
C HIS A 200 2.55 7.23 2.99
N LEU A 201 1.26 6.96 3.16
CA LEU A 201 0.30 6.73 2.05
C LEU A 201 -0.80 7.80 1.96
N GLY A 202 -1.18 8.45 3.05
CA GLY A 202 -2.39 9.26 3.15
C GLY A 202 -3.62 8.42 3.46
N THR A 203 -4.79 8.87 2.96
CA THR A 203 -6.06 8.15 3.08
C THR A 203 -6.28 7.14 1.94
N PRO A 204 -7.20 6.16 2.09
CA PRO A 204 -7.57 5.25 1.00
C PRO A 204 -8.10 5.99 -0.24
N LEU A 205 -8.83 7.10 -0.02
CA LEU A 205 -9.35 7.93 -1.11
C LEU A 205 -8.22 8.57 -1.91
N TYR A 206 -7.21 9.11 -1.22
CA TYR A 206 -6.04 9.67 -1.86
C TYR A 206 -5.27 8.63 -2.69
N VAL A 207 -5.01 7.46 -2.12
CA VAL A 207 -4.33 6.37 -2.84
C VAL A 207 -5.13 5.92 -4.06
N ALA A 208 -6.45 5.82 -3.97
CA ALA A 208 -7.30 5.52 -5.12
C ALA A 208 -7.22 6.61 -6.21
N CYS A 209 -7.10 7.89 -5.84
CA CYS A 209 -6.89 8.99 -6.77
C CYS A 209 -5.52 8.93 -7.46
N VAL A 210 -4.44 8.69 -6.72
CA VAL A 210 -3.08 8.50 -7.29
C VAL A 210 -3.07 7.33 -8.28
N SER A 211 -3.73 6.22 -7.95
CA SER A 211 -3.82 5.05 -8.81
C SER A 211 -4.94 5.10 -9.87
N GLN A 212 -5.67 6.21 -9.98
CA GLN A 212 -6.75 6.44 -10.95
C GLN A 212 -7.90 5.40 -10.90
N GLN A 213 -8.23 4.91 -9.71
CA GLN A 213 -9.22 3.83 -9.49
C GLN A 213 -10.63 4.38 -9.25
N ILE A 214 -11.33 4.79 -10.31
CA ILE A 214 -12.64 5.47 -10.24
C ILE A 214 -13.72 4.69 -9.46
N HIS A 215 -13.76 3.37 -9.58
CA HIS A 215 -14.73 2.55 -8.86
C HIS A 215 -14.49 2.56 -7.35
N CYS A 216 -13.23 2.50 -6.91
CA CYS A 216 -12.86 2.63 -5.49
C CYS A 216 -13.14 4.04 -4.97
N ILE A 217 -12.79 5.08 -5.73
CA ILE A 217 -13.08 6.49 -5.39
C ILE A 217 -14.57 6.67 -5.13
N ARG A 218 -15.41 6.17 -6.04
CA ARG A 218 -16.87 6.25 -5.93
C ARG A 218 -17.39 5.54 -4.67
N LYS A 219 -16.93 4.32 -4.39
CA LYS A 219 -17.32 3.57 -3.19
C LYS A 219 -16.93 4.31 -1.91
N LEU A 220 -15.72 4.85 -1.85
CA LEU A 220 -15.22 5.61 -0.68
C LEU A 220 -16.03 6.90 -0.45
N LEU A 221 -16.28 7.67 -1.51
CA LEU A 221 -17.08 8.90 -1.42
C LEU A 221 -18.53 8.62 -1.01
N TYR A 222 -19.15 7.56 -1.54
CA TYR A 222 -20.49 7.14 -1.10
C TYR A 222 -20.52 6.65 0.34
N ALA A 223 -19.46 5.99 0.81
CA ALA A 223 -19.28 5.62 2.21
C ALA A 223 -19.01 6.83 3.13
N GLY A 224 -18.81 8.03 2.56
CA GLY A 224 -18.64 9.27 3.30
C GLY A 224 -17.18 9.62 3.62
N ALA A 225 -16.22 9.12 2.83
CA ALA A 225 -14.83 9.55 2.92
C ALA A 225 -14.71 11.08 2.74
N ASN A 226 -13.82 11.69 3.50
CA ASN A 226 -13.57 13.12 3.46
C ASN A 226 -12.79 13.48 2.19
N VAL A 227 -13.47 14.13 1.25
CA VAL A 227 -12.92 14.55 -0.04
C VAL A 227 -11.72 15.49 0.07
N GLN A 228 -11.51 16.14 1.21
CA GLN A 228 -10.39 17.04 1.45
C GLN A 228 -9.18 16.35 2.08
N LYS A 229 -9.37 15.21 2.75
CA LYS A 229 -8.31 14.55 3.52
C LYS A 229 -7.51 13.63 2.60
N GLY A 230 -6.30 14.04 2.25
CA GLY A 230 -5.39 13.24 1.45
C GLY A 230 -4.14 12.83 2.21
N LYS A 231 -2.96 13.16 1.67
CA LYS A 231 -1.67 12.90 2.30
C LYS A 231 -1.03 14.23 2.72
N HIS A 232 -0.83 14.42 4.02
CA HIS A 232 -0.39 15.72 4.57
C HIS A 232 -1.34 16.87 4.16
N LEU A 233 -0.87 17.86 3.39
CA LEU A 233 -1.69 18.94 2.83
C LEU A 233 -2.14 18.67 1.39
N GLU A 234 -1.66 17.58 0.78
CA GLU A 234 -2.06 17.21 -0.58
C GLU A 234 -3.44 16.54 -0.53
N THR A 235 -4.45 17.19 -1.12
CA THR A 235 -5.82 16.68 -1.15
C THR A 235 -6.00 15.65 -2.27
N PRO A 236 -7.04 14.79 -2.23
CA PRO A 236 -7.39 13.91 -3.34
C PRO A 236 -7.55 14.63 -4.69
N LEU A 237 -7.98 15.90 -4.68
CA LEU A 237 -8.11 16.71 -5.88
C LEU A 237 -6.74 17.10 -6.48
N HIS A 238 -5.71 17.35 -5.65
CA HIS A 238 -4.35 17.58 -6.13
C HIS A 238 -3.82 16.33 -6.87
N ALA A 239 -3.94 15.16 -6.24
CA ALA A 239 -3.55 13.89 -6.86
C ALA A 239 -4.30 13.67 -8.18
N ALA A 240 -5.62 13.88 -8.21
CA ALA A 240 -6.40 13.72 -9.44
C ALA A 240 -6.00 14.71 -10.54
N ALA A 241 -5.60 15.94 -10.19
CA ALA A 241 -5.25 16.98 -11.15
C ALA A 241 -3.93 16.70 -11.89
N GLN A 242 -3.00 15.96 -11.27
CA GLN A 242 -1.76 15.51 -11.91
C GLN A 242 -1.99 14.52 -13.07
N HIS A 243 -3.21 13.98 -13.19
CA HIS A 243 -3.58 13.00 -14.21
C HIS A 243 -4.59 13.59 -15.21
N SER A 244 -4.88 12.85 -16.29
CA SER A 244 -5.76 13.31 -17.37
C SER A 244 -7.25 12.98 -17.17
N SER A 245 -7.62 12.32 -16.07
CA SER A 245 -8.98 11.84 -15.84
C SER A 245 -9.92 12.95 -15.34
N THR A 246 -10.62 13.59 -16.27
CA THR A 246 -11.68 14.56 -15.96
C THR A 246 -12.85 13.95 -15.19
N GLU A 247 -13.10 12.65 -15.33
CA GLU A 247 -14.17 11.95 -14.62
C GLU A 247 -13.93 11.92 -13.11
N ILE A 248 -12.69 11.63 -12.69
CA ILE A 248 -12.30 11.63 -11.28
C ILE A 248 -12.39 13.04 -10.70
N VAL A 249 -11.90 14.04 -11.43
CA VAL A 249 -11.95 15.45 -11.01
C VAL A 249 -13.40 15.92 -10.84
N ASN A 250 -14.27 15.65 -11.81
CA ASN A 250 -15.69 15.96 -11.72
C ASN A 250 -16.34 15.28 -10.50
N LEU A 251 -16.04 14.01 -10.27
CA LEU A 251 -16.57 13.26 -9.13
C LEU A 251 -16.12 13.89 -7.81
N LEU A 252 -14.85 14.24 -7.65
CA LEU A 252 -14.35 14.90 -6.43
C LEU A 252 -15.01 16.27 -6.21
N LEU A 253 -15.14 17.08 -7.26
CA LEU A 253 -15.84 18.38 -7.19
C LEU A 253 -17.32 18.20 -6.85
N GLU A 254 -17.96 17.14 -7.35
CA GLU A 254 -19.35 16.80 -7.04
C GLU A 254 -19.54 16.47 -5.54
N PHE A 255 -18.50 15.94 -4.89
CA PHE A 255 -18.45 15.69 -3.45
C PHE A 255 -17.93 16.89 -2.64
N GLY A 256 -17.66 18.02 -3.29
CA GLY A 256 -17.30 19.28 -2.63
C GLY A 256 -15.81 19.44 -2.35
N ALA A 257 -14.94 18.84 -3.17
CA ALA A 257 -13.50 19.11 -3.13
C ALA A 257 -13.21 20.61 -3.26
N ASP A 258 -12.29 21.13 -2.45
CA ASP A 258 -11.90 22.54 -2.49
C ASP A 258 -10.90 22.76 -3.62
N ILE A 259 -11.35 23.51 -4.63
CA ILE A 259 -10.55 23.83 -5.82
C ILE A 259 -9.40 24.79 -5.52
N ASN A 260 -9.46 25.53 -4.40
CA ASN A 260 -8.44 26.50 -3.99
C ASN A 260 -7.56 26.00 -2.85
N ALA A 261 -7.70 24.73 -2.46
CA ALA A 261 -6.83 24.12 -1.46
C ALA A 261 -5.37 24.25 -1.90
N LYS A 262 -4.46 24.41 -0.95
CA LYS A 262 -3.02 24.52 -1.23
C LYS A 262 -2.28 23.36 -0.61
N ASN A 263 -1.42 22.71 -1.39
CA ASN A 263 -0.53 21.68 -0.91
C ASN A 263 0.65 22.28 -0.10
N THR A 264 1.63 21.43 0.25
CA THR A 264 2.86 21.85 0.96
C THR A 264 3.71 22.85 0.21
N ASP A 265 3.63 22.85 -1.13
CA ASP A 265 4.38 23.72 -2.03
C ASP A 265 3.60 24.99 -2.41
N PHE A 266 2.46 25.23 -1.75
CA PHE A 266 1.52 26.34 -1.98
C PHE A 266 0.84 26.33 -3.36
N GLU A 267 0.90 25.20 -4.06
CA GLU A 267 0.25 24.98 -5.35
C GLU A 267 -1.20 24.56 -5.13
N ARG A 268 -2.10 25.05 -5.98
CA ARG A 268 -3.49 24.60 -6.05
C ARG A 268 -3.59 23.40 -6.98
N PRO A 269 -4.71 22.63 -6.94
CA PRO A 269 -4.92 21.53 -7.88
C PRO A 269 -4.75 21.92 -9.35
N VAL A 270 -5.22 23.10 -9.76
CA VAL A 270 -5.07 23.56 -11.14
C VAL A 270 -3.62 23.80 -11.54
N ASP A 271 -2.78 24.21 -10.60
CA ASP A 271 -1.36 24.50 -10.85
C ASP A 271 -0.55 23.20 -11.10
N LEU A 272 -1.07 22.05 -10.63
CA LEU A 272 -0.51 20.71 -10.87
C LEU A 272 -0.99 20.07 -12.18
N ALA A 273 -2.03 20.62 -12.81
CA ALA A 273 -2.58 20.06 -14.04
C ALA A 273 -1.63 20.30 -15.22
N ALA A 274 -1.54 19.34 -16.13
CA ALA A 274 -0.75 19.51 -17.34
C ALA A 274 -1.28 20.69 -18.17
N PRO A 275 -0.40 21.57 -18.72
CA PRO A 275 -0.82 22.75 -19.45
C PRO A 275 -1.61 22.36 -20.71
N SER A 276 -2.66 23.11 -21.01
CA SER A 276 -3.65 22.86 -22.06
C SER A 276 -4.40 21.53 -21.94
N SER A 277 -4.40 20.89 -20.77
CA SER A 277 -5.16 19.65 -20.55
C SER A 277 -6.66 19.93 -20.36
N LEU A 278 -7.48 18.90 -20.61
CA LEU A 278 -8.91 18.98 -20.31
C LEU A 278 -9.17 19.19 -18.81
N VAL A 279 -8.29 18.68 -17.95
CA VAL A 279 -8.38 18.83 -16.49
C VAL A 279 -8.10 20.26 -16.08
N GLU A 280 -7.03 20.89 -16.59
CA GLU A 280 -6.76 22.31 -16.33
C GLU A 280 -7.94 23.17 -16.76
N ARG A 281 -8.45 22.98 -17.98
CA ARG A 281 -9.60 23.73 -18.50
C ARG A 281 -10.85 23.54 -17.64
N LEU A 282 -11.08 22.32 -17.16
CA LEU A 282 -12.22 21.99 -16.29
C LEU A 282 -12.08 22.68 -14.93
N LEU A 283 -10.91 22.62 -14.31
CA LEU A 283 -10.66 23.28 -13.03
C LEU A 283 -10.83 24.80 -13.15
N LEU A 284 -10.23 25.42 -14.17
CA LEU A 284 -10.40 26.86 -14.43
C LEU A 284 -11.87 27.24 -14.68
N LEU A 285 -12.64 26.39 -15.37
CA LEU A 285 -14.07 26.61 -15.56
C LEU A 285 -14.81 26.59 -14.22
N HIS A 286 -14.54 25.60 -13.37
CA HIS A 286 -15.14 25.50 -12.03
C HIS A 286 -14.71 26.63 -11.08
N GLU A 287 -13.51 27.21 -11.24
CA GLU A 287 -13.10 28.42 -10.51
C GLU A 287 -13.92 29.64 -10.96
N ALA A 288 -14.16 29.78 -12.26
CA ALA A 288 -14.90 30.91 -12.83
C ALA A 288 -16.41 30.81 -12.59
N THR A 289 -16.96 29.61 -12.46
CA THR A 289 -18.40 29.38 -12.30
C THR A 289 -18.75 28.96 -10.88
N PRO A 290 -19.57 29.73 -10.13
CA PRO A 290 -20.02 29.32 -8.81
C PRO A 290 -20.84 28.03 -8.89
N SER A 291 -20.75 27.21 -7.84
CA SER A 291 -21.60 26.02 -7.69
C SER A 291 -23.08 26.38 -7.70
N SER A 292 -23.90 25.52 -8.29
CA SER A 292 -25.36 25.73 -8.28
C SER A 292 -25.92 25.73 -6.85
N LEU A 293 -27.02 26.45 -6.61
CA LEU A 293 -27.68 26.46 -5.31
C LEU A 293 -28.03 25.05 -4.83
N CYS A 294 -28.52 24.19 -5.73
CA CYS A 294 -28.83 22.79 -5.41
C CYS A 294 -27.59 22.05 -4.89
N GLN A 295 -26.43 22.27 -5.51
CA GLN A 295 -25.18 21.66 -5.08
C GLN A 295 -24.74 22.15 -3.70
N LEU A 296 -24.80 23.46 -3.47
CA LEU A 296 -24.51 24.04 -2.16
C LEU A 296 -25.44 23.50 -1.08
N CYS A 297 -26.73 23.37 -1.38
CA CYS A 297 -27.70 22.76 -0.47
C CYS A 297 -27.36 21.29 -0.18
N ARG A 298 -26.99 20.50 -1.20
CA ARG A 298 -26.59 19.09 -1.03
C ARG A 298 -25.43 18.96 -0.05
N LEU A 299 -24.34 19.70 -0.29
CA LEU A 299 -23.14 19.66 0.53
C LEU A 299 -23.44 20.12 1.96
N CYS A 300 -24.18 21.23 2.10
CA CYS A 300 -24.59 21.76 3.40
C CYS A 300 -25.40 20.73 4.21
N ILE A 301 -26.45 20.16 3.63
CA ILE A 301 -27.30 19.16 4.30
C ILE A 301 -26.48 17.94 4.70
N ARG A 302 -25.62 17.42 3.81
CA ARG A 302 -24.78 16.26 4.11
C ARG A 302 -23.77 16.55 5.23
N ASN A 303 -23.17 17.73 5.25
CA ASN A 303 -22.24 18.14 6.31
C ASN A 303 -22.96 18.26 7.66
N TYR A 304 -24.19 18.80 7.70
CA TYR A 304 -25.00 18.87 8.92
C TYR A 304 -25.46 17.50 9.43
N ILE A 305 -25.86 16.60 8.54
CA ILE A 305 -26.17 15.21 8.90
C ILE A 305 -24.92 14.52 9.44
N GLY A 306 -23.76 14.76 8.82
CA GLY A 306 -22.49 14.17 9.20
C GLY A 306 -22.35 12.72 8.75
N ARG A 307 -21.11 12.30 8.51
CA ARG A 307 -20.75 10.99 7.91
C ARG A 307 -21.47 9.79 8.55
N ALA A 308 -21.45 9.73 9.88
CA ALA A 308 -22.00 8.59 10.64
C ALA A 308 -23.52 8.40 10.46
N ARG A 309 -24.23 9.43 9.99
CA ARG A 309 -25.70 9.44 9.87
C ARG A 309 -26.18 9.52 8.42
N LEU A 310 -25.28 9.44 7.43
CA LEU A 310 -25.68 9.47 6.01
C LEU A 310 -26.64 8.32 5.63
N HIS A 311 -26.55 7.18 6.33
CA HIS A 311 -27.48 6.06 6.17
C HIS A 311 -28.93 6.42 6.59
N LEU A 312 -29.14 7.50 7.35
CA LEU A 312 -30.46 7.97 7.79
C LEU A 312 -31.13 8.94 6.81
N VAL A 313 -30.46 9.36 5.72
CA VAL A 313 -31.03 10.24 4.68
C VAL A 313 -32.41 9.76 4.16
N PRO A 314 -32.68 8.45 3.95
CA PRO A 314 -33.99 7.97 3.52
C PRO A 314 -35.13 8.29 4.49
N GLN A 315 -34.82 8.52 5.77
CA GLN A 315 -35.78 8.79 6.84
C GLN A 315 -36.20 10.26 6.91
N LEU A 316 -35.51 11.16 6.19
CA LEU A 316 -35.87 12.57 6.13
C LEU A 316 -37.28 12.73 5.53
N GLN A 317 -38.03 13.71 6.02
CA GLN A 317 -39.36 14.04 5.48
C GLN A 317 -39.23 14.90 4.21
N LEU A 318 -38.66 14.31 3.16
CA LEU A 318 -38.39 14.94 1.87
C LEU A 318 -38.97 14.10 0.71
N PRO A 319 -39.27 14.71 -0.45
CA PRO A 319 -39.56 13.98 -1.67
C PRO A 319 -38.45 12.99 -2.03
N THR A 320 -38.81 11.85 -2.63
CA THR A 320 -37.88 10.78 -3.04
C THR A 320 -36.77 11.28 -3.95
N ILE A 321 -37.08 12.21 -4.86
CA ILE A 321 -36.11 12.83 -5.76
C ILE A 321 -35.02 13.58 -4.97
N LEU A 322 -35.39 14.32 -3.92
CA LEU A 322 -34.40 15.03 -3.10
C LEU A 322 -33.61 14.08 -2.22
N LYS A 323 -34.22 12.99 -1.73
CA LYS A 323 -33.49 11.94 -1.00
C LYS A 323 -32.43 11.30 -1.89
N ASN A 324 -32.80 10.93 -3.11
CA ASN A 324 -31.89 10.35 -4.10
C ASN A 324 -30.77 11.32 -4.44
N PHE A 325 -31.09 12.60 -4.69
CA PHE A 325 -30.11 13.66 -4.91
C PHE A 325 -29.11 13.80 -3.75
N LEU A 326 -29.57 13.78 -2.49
CA LEU A 326 -28.70 13.81 -1.30
C LEU A 326 -27.83 12.56 -1.16
N GLN A 327 -28.27 11.43 -1.73
CA GLN A 327 -27.56 10.15 -1.73
C GLN A 327 -26.73 9.92 -2.98
N TYR A 328 -26.69 10.88 -3.92
CA TYR A 328 -26.05 10.72 -5.24
C TYR A 328 -26.56 9.48 -6.00
N ARG A 329 -27.87 9.22 -5.91
CA ARG A 329 -28.64 8.20 -6.63
C ARG A 329 -29.61 8.88 -7.58
#